data_AF-A0A080M047-F1
#
_entry.id   AF-A0A080M047-F1
#
_cell.length_a   1.000
_cell.length_b   1.000
_cell.length_c   1.000
_cell.angle_alpha   90.00
_cell.angle_beta   90.00
_cell.angle_gamma   90.00
#
_symmetry.space_group_name_H-M   'P 1'
#
loop_
_entity.id
_entity.type
_entity.pdbx_description
1 polymer ?
#
loop_
_entity_poly.entity_id
_entity_poly.type
_entity_poly.pdbx_seq_one_letter_code
_entity_poly.pdbx_strand_id
1 'polypeptide(L)'
;MGVGMLWTLALLGGLRELIGGGTLLAGIDMVFPALQPLQLLPADYPGFLLAMLPPGAFILLGCLIAWKNWVEARAAARRPNSQPPLLALGDGV
;
A
#
# COMPACT_ATOMS: atom_id res chain seq x y z
N MET A 1 -16.11 0.48 -10.27
CA MET A 1 -15.85 0.16 -8.85
C MET A 1 -14.70 -0.85 -8.63
N GLY A 2 -13.90 -1.24 -9.64
CA GLY A 2 -12.86 -2.28 -9.48
C GLY A 2 -11.41 -1.81 -9.45
N VAL A 3 -11.12 -0.59 -9.93
CA VAL A 3 -9.73 -0.12 -10.12
C VAL A 3 -8.99 0.03 -8.79
N GLY A 4 -9.66 0.57 -7.75
CA GLY A 4 -9.05 0.69 -6.42
C GLY A 4 -8.73 -0.66 -5.78
N MET A 5 -9.61 -1.66 -5.98
CA MET A 5 -9.40 -3.03 -5.50
C MET A 5 -8.20 -3.66 -6.22
N LEU A 6 -8.15 -3.55 -7.55
CA LEU A 6 -7.04 -4.05 -8.36
C LEU A 6 -5.71 -3.44 -7.91
N TRP A 7 -5.68 -2.13 -7.66
CA TRP A 7 -4.48 -1.45 -7.20
C TRP A 7 -4.04 -1.88 -5.81
N THR A 8 -4.99 -2.06 -4.90
CA THR A 8 -4.71 -2.55 -3.55
C THR A 8 -4.15 -3.97 -3.61
N LEU A 9 -4.77 -4.86 -4.37
CA LEU A 9 -4.35 -6.25 -4.52
C LEU A 9 -2.98 -6.37 -5.21
N ALA A 10 -2.72 -5.58 -6.26
CA ALA A 10 -1.42 -5.55 -6.93
C ALA A 10 -0.31 -5.10 -5.98
N LEU A 11 -0.53 -4.03 -5.21
CA LEU A 11 0.42 -3.57 -4.21
C LEU A 11 0.65 -4.62 -3.12
N LEU A 12 -0.43 -5.20 -2.58
CA LEU A 12 -0.34 -6.18 -1.50
C LEU A 12 0.36 -7.46 -1.97
N GLY A 13 0.08 -7.93 -3.18
CA GLY A 13 0.75 -9.07 -3.80
C GLY A 13 2.24 -8.83 -4.02
N GLY A 14 2.59 -7.70 -4.65
CA GLY A 14 3.99 -7.34 -4.88
C GLY A 14 4.79 -7.15 -3.59
N LEU A 15 4.22 -6.51 -2.57
CA LEU A 15 4.86 -6.38 -1.26
C LEU A 15 5.06 -7.75 -0.58
N ARG A 16 4.12 -8.68 -0.74
CA ARG A 16 4.25 -10.04 -0.17
C ARG A 16 5.34 -10.86 -0.85
N GLU A 17 5.48 -10.75 -2.17
CA GLU A 17 6.58 -11.40 -2.89
C GLU A 17 7.93 -10.79 -2.49
N LEU A 18 7.99 -9.46 -2.41
CA LEU A 18 9.21 -8.74 -2.05
C LEU A 18 9.66 -9.05 -0.62
N ILE A 19 8.76 -8.99 0.36
CA ILE A 19 9.07 -9.22 1.77
C ILE A 19 9.20 -10.72 2.05
N GLY A 20 8.36 -11.55 1.45
CA GLY A 20 8.31 -12.98 1.71
C GLY A 20 9.44 -13.75 1.04
N GLY A 21 9.74 -13.45 -0.23
CA GLY A 21 10.68 -14.21 -1.06
C GLY A 21 11.86 -13.41 -1.59
N GLY A 22 11.95 -12.10 -1.34
CA GLY A 22 13.07 -11.28 -1.79
C GLY A 22 13.12 -10.99 -3.30
N THR A 23 12.04 -11.35 -4.01
CA THR A 23 11.92 -11.26 -5.47
C THR A 23 10.60 -10.61 -5.85
N LEU A 24 10.54 -10.06 -7.05
CA LEU A 24 9.30 -9.61 -7.66
C LEU A 24 9.07 -10.43 -8.94
N LEU A 25 7.85 -10.94 -9.13
CA LEU A 25 7.46 -11.72 -10.32
C LEU A 25 8.27 -13.03 -10.45
N ALA A 26 8.52 -13.70 -9.34
CA ALA A 26 9.13 -15.03 -9.35
C ALA A 26 8.30 -15.99 -10.22
N GLY A 27 8.93 -16.68 -11.18
CA GLY A 27 8.24 -17.60 -12.08
C GLY A 27 7.68 -16.95 -13.35
N ILE A 28 7.98 -15.67 -13.63
CA ILE A 28 7.54 -15.04 -14.88
C ILE A 28 8.17 -15.69 -16.12
N ASP A 29 9.31 -16.36 -15.95
CA ASP A 29 9.98 -17.18 -16.96
C ASP A 29 9.11 -18.35 -17.45
N MET A 30 8.24 -18.90 -16.61
CA MET A 30 7.25 -19.93 -17.02
C MET A 30 6.15 -19.37 -17.91
N VAL A 31 5.81 -18.09 -17.75
CA VAL A 31 4.74 -17.44 -18.53
C VAL A 31 5.30 -16.85 -19.82
N PHE A 32 6.49 -16.25 -19.74
CA PHE A 32 7.22 -15.77 -20.90
C PHE A 32 8.71 -16.12 -20.77
N PRO A 33 9.24 -17.01 -21.62
CA PRO A 33 10.60 -17.51 -21.51
C PRO A 33 11.71 -16.47 -21.77
N ALA A 34 11.34 -15.24 -22.14
CA ALA A 34 12.28 -14.16 -22.47
C ALA A 34 12.53 -13.17 -21.33
N LEU A 35 11.83 -13.27 -20.19
CA LEU A 35 11.93 -12.30 -19.12
C LEU A 35 12.25 -12.95 -17.78
N GLN A 36 13.12 -12.26 -17.05
CA GLN A 36 13.77 -12.76 -15.85
C GLN A 36 13.09 -12.14 -14.63
N PRO A 37 12.92 -12.91 -13.54
CA PRO A 37 12.41 -12.38 -12.28
C PRO A 37 13.36 -11.32 -11.74
N LEU A 38 12.80 -10.26 -11.14
CA LEU A 38 13.61 -9.20 -10.55
C LEU A 38 14.01 -9.63 -9.13
N GLN A 39 15.26 -10.08 -8.98
CA GLN A 39 15.86 -10.36 -7.66
C GLN A 39 16.29 -9.03 -7.03
N LEU A 40 15.56 -8.58 -6.01
CA LEU A 40 15.90 -7.36 -5.27
C LEU A 40 16.72 -7.66 -4.00
N LEU A 41 16.62 -8.86 -3.43
CA LEU A 41 17.33 -9.25 -2.21
C LEU A 41 18.40 -10.34 -2.48
N PRO A 42 19.44 -10.45 -1.62
CA PRO A 42 20.54 -11.40 -1.78
C PRO A 42 20.07 -12.87 -1.81
N ALA A 43 20.83 -13.74 -2.49
CA ALA A 43 20.50 -15.16 -2.66
C ALA A 43 20.35 -15.95 -1.34
N ASP A 44 20.94 -15.46 -0.24
CA ASP A 44 20.83 -16.02 1.10
C ASP A 44 19.68 -15.44 1.94
N TYR A 45 18.67 -14.80 1.31
CA TYR A 45 17.52 -14.31 2.05
C TYR A 45 16.66 -15.49 2.53
N PRO A 46 16.52 -15.72 3.85
CA PRO A 46 15.78 -16.87 4.39
C PRO A 46 14.27 -16.80 4.10
N GLY A 47 13.80 -15.69 3.52
CA GLY A 47 12.40 -15.41 3.30
C GLY A 47 11.69 -15.05 4.61
N PHE A 48 10.76 -14.10 4.54
CA PHE A 48 9.87 -13.83 5.67
C PHE A 48 8.59 -14.62 5.49
N LEU A 49 8.59 -15.88 5.97
CA LEU A 49 7.47 -16.82 5.90
C LEU A 49 6.14 -16.16 6.28
N LEU A 50 6.14 -15.34 7.34
CA LEU A 50 4.94 -14.67 7.82
C LEU A 50 4.29 -13.76 6.76
N ALA A 51 5.04 -13.14 5.84
CA ALA A 51 4.48 -12.37 4.71
C ALA A 51 3.81 -13.25 3.64
N MET A 52 4.25 -14.51 3.50
CA MET A 52 3.57 -15.49 2.63
C MET A 52 2.32 -16.09 3.27
N LEU A 53 2.24 -16.15 4.60
CA LEU A 53 1.06 -16.68 5.30
C LEU A 53 -0.14 -15.70 5.28
N PRO A 54 -1.40 -16.21 5.44
CA PRO A 54 -2.60 -15.40 5.59
C PRO A 54 -2.50 -14.25 6.62
N PRO A 55 -1.98 -14.46 7.85
CA PRO A 55 -1.75 -13.37 8.81
C PRO A 55 -0.89 -12.22 8.27
N GLY A 56 0.11 -12.49 7.42
CA GLY A 56 0.95 -11.46 6.83
C GLY A 56 0.18 -10.50 5.95
N ALA A 57 -0.82 -10.99 5.20
CA ALA A 57 -1.65 -10.15 4.35
C ALA A 57 -2.46 -9.13 5.16
N PHE A 58 -3.00 -9.53 6.31
CA PHE A 58 -3.74 -8.62 7.20
C PHE A 58 -2.83 -7.59 7.87
N ILE A 59 -1.63 -7.99 8.28
CA ILE A 59 -0.64 -7.07 8.86
C ILE A 59 -0.21 -6.03 7.83
N LEU A 60 0.15 -6.45 6.62
CA LEU A 60 0.50 -5.55 5.51
C LEU A 60 -0.63 -4.59 5.16
N LEU A 61 -1.87 -5.09 5.09
CA LEU A 61 -3.03 -4.25 4.83
C LEU A 61 -3.25 -3.23 5.95
N GLY A 62 -3.12 -3.64 7.21
CA GLY A 62 -3.19 -2.75 8.38
C GLY A 62 -2.13 -1.65 8.33
N CYS A 63 -0.88 -2.00 8.00
CA CYS A 63 0.20 -1.04 7.79
C CYS A 63 -0.09 -0.07 6.64
N LEU A 64 -0.64 -0.56 5.52
CA LEU A 64 -0.99 0.26 4.37
C LEU A 64 -2.10 1.27 4.71
N ILE A 65 -3.11 0.84 5.47
CA ILE A 65 -4.19 1.71 5.95
C ILE A 65 -3.65 2.74 6.94
N ALA A 66 -2.82 2.33 7.90
CA ALA A 66 -2.20 3.24 8.86
C ALA A 66 -1.34 4.30 8.16
N TRP A 67 -0.55 3.90 7.16
CA TRP A 67 0.22 4.81 6.32
C TRP A 67 -0.68 5.78 5.56
N LYS A 68 -1.75 5.29 4.91
CA LYS A 68 -2.73 6.13 4.22
C LYS A 68 -3.31 7.17 5.17
N ASN A 69 -3.77 6.76 6.35
CA ASN A 69 -4.36 7.65 7.35
C ASN A 69 -3.36 8.71 7.83
N TRP A 70 -2.08 8.33 7.99
CA TRP A 70 -1.03 9.28 8.35
C TRP A 70 -0.77 10.32 7.26
N VAL A 71 -0.72 9.90 5.99
CA VAL A 71 -0.59 10.82 4.85
C VAL A 71 -1.79 11.75 4.76
N GLU A 72 -3.01 11.24 4.94
CA GLU A 72 -4.24 12.04 4.96
C GLU A 72 -4.26 13.06 6.10
N ALA A 73 -3.88 12.66 7.32
CA ALA A 73 -3.80 13.56 8.46
C ALA A 73 -2.78 14.70 8.22
N ARG A 74 -1.62 14.37 7.63
CA ARG A 74 -0.60 15.35 7.28
C ARG A 74 -1.03 16.28 6.15
N ALA A 75 -1.79 15.78 5.18
CA ALA A 75 -2.37 16.60 4.12
C ALA A 75 -3.48 17.52 4.66
N ALA A 76 -4.31 17.03 5.58
CA ALA A 76 -5.34 17.82 6.25
C ALA A 76 -4.74 18.94 7.11
N ALA A 77 -3.64 18.68 7.82
CA ALA A 77 -2.91 19.70 8.59
C ALA A 77 -2.32 20.82 7.70
N ARG A 78 -2.10 20.55 6.41
CA ARG A 78 -1.63 21.54 5.43
C ARG A 78 -2.75 22.27 4.70
N ARG A 79 -4.01 21.84 4.86
CA ARG A 79 -5.15 22.60 4.34
C ARG A 79 -5.41 23.72 5.35
N PRO A 80 -5.05 24.98 5.05
CA PRO A 80 -5.48 26.09 5.89
C PRO A 80 -7.00 25.99 5.98
N ASN A 81 -7.46 25.92 7.22
CA ASN A 81 -8.85 25.74 7.61
C ASN A 81 -9.70 26.77 6.84
N SER A 82 -10.21 26.38 5.67
CA SER A 82 -11.17 27.18 4.91
C SER A 82 -12.52 26.93 5.55
N GLN A 83 -12.61 27.23 6.85
CA GLN A 83 -13.89 27.43 7.49
C GLN A 83 -14.48 28.65 6.79
N PRO A 84 -15.61 28.50 6.08
CA PRO A 84 -16.38 29.66 5.68
C PRO A 84 -16.64 30.47 6.95
N PRO A 85 -16.43 31.79 6.96
CA PRO A 85 -16.76 32.61 8.11
C PRO A 85 -18.25 32.41 8.43
N LEU A 86 -18.56 31.66 9.48
CA LEU A 86 -19.92 31.53 10.03
C LEU A 86 -20.31 32.80 10.80
N LEU A 87 -19.93 33.98 10.30
CA LEU A 87 -19.95 35.25 11.03
C LEU A 87 -20.91 36.31 10.47
N ALA A 88 -21.90 35.99 9.64
CA ALA A 88 -22.70 37.07 9.03
C ALA A 88 -24.19 36.82 8.74
N LEU A 89 -24.87 35.86 9.37
CA LEU A 89 -26.33 35.77 9.27
C LEU A 89 -26.93 35.28 10.59
N GLY A 90 -27.26 36.21 11.52
CA GLY A 90 -28.23 35.86 12.57
C GLY A 90 -28.28 36.67 13.86
N ASP A 91 -27.48 37.71 14.07
CA ASP A 91 -27.61 38.59 15.25
C ASP A 91 -28.01 40.01 14.84
N GLY A 92 -29.28 40.21 14.46
CA GLY A 92 -29.81 41.55 14.27
C GLY A 92 -31.02 41.64 13.35
N VAL A 93 -32.19 41.25 13.84
CA VAL A 93 -33.51 41.94 13.76
C VAL A 93 -34.42 41.28 14.80
#